data_AF-A0A4U2ZI10-F1
#
_entry.id   AF-A0A4U2ZI10-F1
#
_cell.length_a   1.000
_cell.length_b   1.000
_cell.length_c   1.000
_cell.angle_alpha   90.00
_cell.angle_beta   90.00
_cell.angle_gamma   90.00
#
_symmetry.space_group_name_H-M   'P 1'
#
loop_
_entity.id
_entity.type
_entity.pdbx_description
1 polymer ?
#
loop_
_entity_poly.entity_id
_entity_poly.type
_entity_poly.pdbx_seq_one_letter_code
_entity_poly.pdbx_strand_id
1 'polypeptide(L)' 'TIYPLNVTQEALITPEMVDIINKEGTGQSKLIKPMIDFYYENFYKKEYPGIAGSPIHDLLPFISFIN' A
#
# COMPACT_ATOMS: atom_id res chain seq x y z
N THR A 1 -20.56 -3.75 -3.46
CA THR A 1 -19.99 -2.43 -3.79
C THR A 1 -18.78 -2.62 -4.67
N ILE A 2 -18.55 -1.75 -5.67
CA ILE A 2 -17.37 -1.78 -6.54
C ILE A 2 -16.47 -0.60 -6.17
N TYR A 3 -15.17 -0.83 -6.01
CA TYR A 3 -14.16 0.21 -5.78
C TYR A 3 -13.28 0.37 -7.03
N PRO A 4 -13.58 1.35 -7.90
CA PRO A 4 -12.91 1.51 -9.19
C PRO A 4 -11.47 2.03 -9.03
N LEU A 5 -10.70 2.00 -10.13
CA LEU A 5 -9.29 2.41 -10.14
C LEU A 5 -9.11 3.87 -9.70
N ASN A 6 -9.97 4.79 -10.13
CA ASN A 6 -9.87 6.20 -9.71
C ASN A 6 -10.13 6.43 -8.21
N VAL A 7 -10.63 5.43 -7.49
CA VAL A 7 -10.77 5.45 -6.02
C VAL A 7 -9.62 4.70 -5.37
N THR A 8 -9.32 3.48 -5.85
CA THR A 8 -8.28 2.64 -5.23
C THR A 8 -6.86 3.14 -5.47
N GLN A 9 -6.62 3.92 -6.54
CA GLN A 9 -5.33 4.55 -6.82
C GLN A 9 -4.94 5.62 -5.77
N GLU A 10 -5.92 6.18 -5.07
CA GLU A 10 -5.70 7.17 -4.01
C GLU A 10 -5.49 6.52 -2.63
N ALA A 11 -5.79 5.22 -2.49
CA ALA A 11 -5.55 4.47 -1.26
C ALA A 11 -4.07 4.08 -1.17
N LEU A 12 -3.24 5.01 -0.72
CA LEU A 12 -1.80 4.87 -0.67
C LEU A 12 -1.30 4.39 0.69
N ILE A 13 -0.34 3.46 0.68
CA ILE A 13 0.52 3.16 1.81
C ILE A 13 1.91 3.78 1.57
N THR A 14 2.31 4.71 2.44
CA THR A 14 3.58 5.44 2.28
C THR A 14 4.76 4.64 2.85
N PRO A 15 6.01 4.93 2.43
CA PRO A 15 7.20 4.29 3.02
C PRO A 15 7.27 4.42 4.54
N GLU A 16 6.90 5.58 5.09
CA GLU A 16 6.85 5.80 6.54
C GLU A 16 5.83 4.87 7.22
N MET A 17 4.64 4.70 6.65
CA MET A 17 3.65 3.77 7.18
C MET A 17 4.14 2.31 7.15
N VAL A 18 4.82 1.92 6.07
CA VAL A 18 5.41 0.58 5.93
C VAL A 18 6.50 0.38 7.00
N ASP A 19 7.31 1.38 7.27
CA ASP A 19 8.34 1.33 8.30
C ASP A 19 7.75 1.19 9.70
N ILE A 20 6.65 1.90 9.99
CA ILE A 20 5.89 1.74 11.23
C ILE A 20 5.35 0.31 11.36
N ILE A 21 4.73 -0.24 10.30
CA ILE A 21 4.21 -1.62 10.29
C ILE A 21 5.34 -2.64 10.52
N ASN A 22 6.50 -2.43 9.90
CA ASN A 22 7.65 -3.31 10.05
C ASN A 22 8.24 -3.26 11.47
N LYS A 23 8.27 -2.06 12.08
CA LYS A 23 8.81 -1.84 13.42
C LYS A 23 7.90 -2.36 14.52
N GLU A 24 6.60 -2.09 14.43
CA GLU A 24 5.62 -2.38 15.49
C GLU A 24 4.88 -3.70 15.27
N GLY A 25 4.83 -4.19 14.02
CA GLY A 25 4.15 -5.43 13.68
C GLY A 25 4.95 -6.67 14.06
N THR A 26 4.26 -7.79 14.23
CA THR A 26 4.85 -9.10 14.51
C THR A 26 4.66 -10.05 13.32
N GLY A 27 5.45 -11.13 13.26
CA GLY A 27 5.28 -12.19 12.27
C GLY A 27 5.33 -11.69 10.81
N GLN A 28 4.14 -11.56 10.20
CA GLN A 28 3.92 -11.21 8.80
C GLN A 28 4.42 -9.81 8.42
N SER A 29 4.61 -8.89 9.37
CA SER A 29 5.15 -7.54 9.09
C SER A 29 6.49 -7.57 8.35
N LYS A 30 7.34 -8.56 8.67
CA LYS A 30 8.63 -8.79 8.01
C LYS A 30 8.51 -9.20 6.54
N LEU A 31 7.35 -9.71 6.12
CA LEU A 31 7.04 -10.02 4.71
C LEU A 31 6.36 -8.85 4.00
N ILE A 32 5.56 -8.05 4.72
CA ILE A 32 4.83 -6.91 4.16
C ILE A 32 5.80 -5.86 3.63
N LYS A 33 6.81 -5.47 4.43
CA LYS A 33 7.77 -4.44 4.00
C LYS A 33 8.49 -4.75 2.68
N PRO A 34 9.21 -5.88 2.53
CA PRO A 34 9.91 -6.17 1.28
C PRO A 34 8.95 -6.30 0.09
N MET A 35 7.72 -6.73 0.30
CA MET A 35 6.70 -6.80 -0.75
C MET A 35 6.28 -5.41 -1.23
N ILE A 36 5.91 -4.52 -0.31
CA ILE A 36 5.49 -3.16 -0.66
C ILE A 36 6.66 -2.35 -1.23
N ASP A 37 7.84 -2.45 -0.63
CA ASP A 37 9.05 -1.79 -1.12
C ASP A 37 9.36 -2.23 -2.57
N PHE A 38 9.18 -3.52 -2.88
CA PHE A 38 9.39 -4.04 -4.22
C PHE A 38 8.45 -3.39 -5.25
N TYR A 39 7.14 -3.33 -4.98
CA TYR A 39 6.19 -2.71 -5.92
C TYR A 39 6.38 -1.19 -6.01
N TYR A 40 6.63 -0.52 -4.88
CA TYR A 40 6.83 0.91 -4.84
C TYR A 40 8.06 1.34 -5.64
N GLU A 41 9.23 0.74 -5.36
CA GLU A 41 10.49 1.15 -6.00
C GLU A 41 10.62 0.65 -7.43
N ASN A 42 10.08 -0.54 -7.76
CA ASN A 42 10.28 -1.12 -9.09
C ASN A 42 9.22 -0.74 -10.11
N PHE A 43 8.02 -0.36 -9.69
CA PHE A 43 6.90 -0.06 -10.58
C PHE A 43 6.31 1.33 -10.31
N TYR A 44 5.68 1.56 -9.16
CA TYR A 44 4.84 2.74 -8.95
C TYR A 44 5.62 4.05 -9.01
N LYS A 45 6.80 4.12 -8.41
CA LYS A 45 7.64 5.32 -8.42
C LYS A 45 8.16 5.67 -9.82
N LYS A 46 8.29 4.67 -10.71
CA LYS A 46 8.73 4.87 -12.11
C LYS A 46 7.56 5.29 -12.99
N GLU A 47 6.42 4.61 -12.85
CA GLU A 47 5.24 4.83 -13.68
C GLU A 47 4.49 6.13 -13.30
N TYR A 48 4.50 6.49 -12.01
CA TYR A 48 3.83 7.66 -11.47
C TYR A 48 4.82 8.56 -10.72
N PRO A 49 5.62 9.38 -11.42
CA PRO A 49 6.56 10.29 -10.79
C PRO A 49 5.86 11.20 -9.76
N GLY A 50 6.36 11.19 -8.52
CA GLY A 50 5.81 11.97 -7.41
C GLY A 50 4.70 11.28 -6.62
N ILE A 51 4.34 10.03 -6.93
CA ILE A 51 3.42 9.25 -6.09
C ILE A 51 4.01 9.08 -4.68
N ALA A 52 3.18 9.27 -3.65
CA ALA A 52 3.62 9.30 -2.25
C ALA A 52 3.74 7.91 -1.59
N GLY A 53 3.31 6.85 -2.28
CA GLY A 53 3.27 5.49 -1.73
C GLY A 53 2.77 4.46 -2.75
N SER A 54 2.67 3.21 -2.33
CA SER A 54 2.07 2.15 -3.16
C SER A 54 0.55 2.13 -2.98
N PRO A 55 -0.25 2.05 -4.04
CA PRO A 55 -1.67 1.75 -3.92
C PRO A 55 -1.92 0.38 -3.27
N ILE A 56 -2.96 0.29 -2.44
CA ILE A 56 -3.42 -0.95 -1.77
C ILE A 56 -4.79 -1.39 -2.30
N HIS A 57 -4.88 -1.61 -3.62
CA HIS A 57 -6.14 -1.84 -4.36
C HIS A 57 -7.06 -2.87 -3.70
N ASP A 58 -6.49 -4.01 -3.31
CA ASP A 58 -7.26 -5.15 -2.82
C ASP A 58 -7.63 -5.02 -1.34
N LEU A 59 -6.96 -4.16 -0.58
CA LEU A 59 -7.23 -3.96 0.85
C LEU A 59 -8.36 -2.96 1.09
N LEU A 60 -8.55 -1.98 0.19
CA LEU A 60 -9.60 -0.95 0.34
C LEU A 60 -11.02 -1.55 0.48
N PRO A 61 -11.43 -2.57 -0.31
CA PRO A 61 -12.71 -3.23 -0.11
C PRO A 61 -12.87 -3.82 1.30
N PHE A 62 -11.85 -4.46 1.86
CA PHE A 62 -11.92 -5.00 3.23
C PHE A 62 -12.06 -3.89 4.27
N ILE A 63 -11.30 -2.78 4.14
CA ILE A 63 -11.41 -1.61 5.03
C ILE A 63 -12.84 -1.05 5.01
N SER A 64 -13.46 -0.98 3.83
CA SER A 64 -14.83 -0.49 3.64
C SER A 64 -15.94 -1.40 4.14
N PHE A 65 -15.63 -2.66 4.48
CA PHE A 65 -16.59 -3.55 5.13
C PHE A 65 -16.58 -3.38 6.65
N ILE A 66 -15.49 -2.85 7.19
CA ILE A 66 -15.30 -2.69 8.63
C ILE A 66 -15.89 -1.35 9.11
N ASN A 67 -15.96 -0.35 8.24
CA ASN A 67 -16.53 0.99 8.48
C ASN A 67 -17.49 1.38 7.36
#